data_AF-A0A7I7UEQ0-F1
#
_entry.id   AF-A0A7I7UEQ0-F1
#
_cell.length_a   1.000
_cell.length_b   1.000
_cell.length_c   1.000
_cell.angle_alpha   90.00
_cell.angle_beta   90.00
_cell.angle_gamma   90.00
#
_symmetry.space_group_name_H-M   'P 1'
#
loop_
_entity.id
_entity.type
_entity.pdbx_description
1 polymer ?
#
loop_
_entity_poly.entity_id
_entity_poly.type
_entity_poly.pdbx_seq_one_letter_code
_entity_poly.pdbx_strand_id
1 'polypeptide(L)' 'MFEAGLYCRADDRGDPVVQLAPPLISGQKEFDAIYEILRGVLDEAGRLL' A
#
# COMPACT_ATOMS: atom_id res chain seq x y z
N MET A 1 -6.54 -2.44 -1.30
CA MET A 1 -5.86 -1.22 -0.80
C MET A 1 -6.79 -0.01 -0.80
N PHE A 2 -7.43 0.34 -1.92
CA PHE A 2 -8.37 1.48 -1.97
C PHE A 2 -9.52 1.37 -0.94
N GLU A 3 -10.14 0.20 -0.83
CA GLU A 3 -11.20 -0.05 0.17
C GLU A 3 -10.70 0.01 1.62
N ALA A 4 -9.41 -0.26 1.83
CA ALA A 4 -8.75 -0.14 3.13
C ALA A 4 -8.30 1.31 3.43
N GLY A 5 -8.69 2.28 2.60
CA GLY A 5 -8.40 3.70 2.79
C GLY A 5 -7.02 4.15 2.29
N LEU A 6 -6.24 3.26 1.65
CA LEU A 6 -4.94 3.60 1.08
C LEU A 6 -5.05 3.79 -0.44
N TYR A 7 -4.93 5.04 -0.88
CA TYR A 7 -4.80 5.35 -2.30
C TYR A 7 -3.38 5.05 -2.79
N CYS A 8 -3.28 4.16 -3.77
CA CYS A 8 -2.03 3.75 -4.40
C CYS A 8 -2.28 3.47 -5.89
N ARG A 9 -1.21 3.30 -6.66
CA ARG A 9 -1.28 2.91 -8.07
C ARG A 9 -0.56 1.59 -8.28
N ALA A 10 -1.07 0.77 -9.19
CA ALA A 10 -0.27 -0.29 -9.77
C ALA A 10 0.69 0.33 -10.79
N ASP A 11 1.93 -0.13 -10.82
CA ASP A 11 2.85 0.22 -11.89
C ASP A 11 2.34 -0.35 -13.23
N ASP A 12 2.48 0.42 -14.30
CA ASP A 12 1.93 0.07 -15.63
C ASP A 12 2.93 -0.71 -16.50
N ARG A 13 4.12 -1.00 -15.98
CA ARG A 13 5.24 -1.60 -16.71
C ARG A 13 5.22 -3.13 -16.75
N GLY A 14 4.16 -3.75 -16.24
CA GLY A 14 3.97 -5.20 -16.25
C GLY A 14 4.51 -5.93 -15.02
N ASP A 15 5.25 -5.24 -14.16
CA ASP A 15 5.68 -5.79 -12.87
C ASP A 15 4.58 -5.57 -11.79
N PRO A 16 4.36 -6.54 -10.88
CA PRO A 16 3.36 -6.43 -9.81
C PRO A 16 3.84 -5.51 -8.68
N VAL A 17 3.98 -4.22 -8.99
CA VAL A 17 4.48 -3.20 -8.07
C VAL A 17 3.35 -2.29 -7.61
N VAL A 18 3.29 -2.05 -6.30
CA VAL A 18 2.42 -1.03 -5.70
C VAL A 18 3.22 0.24 -5.48
N GLN A 19 2.82 1.32 -6.16
CA GLN A 19 3.41 2.63 -6.03
C GLN A 19 2.65 3.49 -5.00
N LEU A 20 3.41 4.08 -4.09
CA LEU A 20 2.95 5.04 -3.09
C LEU A 20 3.66 6.38 -3.30
N ALA A 21 2.91 7.47 -3.13
CA ALA A 21 3.42 8.84 -3.24
C ALA A 21 2.96 9.69 -2.04
N PRO A 22 3.46 9.38 -0.82
CA PRO A 22 3.13 10.17 0.36
C PRO A 22 3.66 11.62 0.20
N PRO A 23 2.94 12.64 0.72
CA PRO A 23 3.45 14.01 0.73
C PRO A 23 4.80 14.14 1.45
N LEU A 24 5.63 15.10 1.07
CA LEU A 24 6.95 15.32 1.69
C LEU A 24 6.89 15.71 3.18
N ILE A 25 5.72 16.12 3.67
CA ILE A 25 5.47 16.44 5.08
C ILE A 25 5.15 15.20 5.93
N SER A 26 5.01 14.03 5.30
CA SER A 26 4.60 12.80 5.99
C SER A 26 5.66 12.40 7.00
N GLY A 27 5.23 12.09 8.22
CA GLY A 27 6.09 11.63 9.29
C GLY A 27 5.81 10.17 9.64
N GLN A 28 6.35 9.75 10.80
CA GLN A 28 6.26 8.35 11.25
C GLN A 28 4.83 7.81 11.27
N LYS A 29 3.85 8.61 11.74
CA LYS A 29 2.45 8.19 11.86
C LYS A 29 1.84 7.80 10.52
N GLU A 30 2.10 8.58 9.47
CA GLU A 30 1.61 8.29 8.13
C GLU A 30 2.26 7.02 7.58
N PHE A 31 3.56 6.81 7.81
CA PHE A 31 4.26 5.60 7.39
C PHE A 31 3.77 4.35 8.12
N ASP A 32 3.50 4.45 9.41
CA ASP A 32 2.92 3.34 10.19
C ASP A 32 1.56 2.94 9.64
N ALA A 33 0.69 3.92 9.35
CA ALA A 33 -0.62 3.66 8.74
C ALA A 33 -0.51 2.99 7.36
N ILE A 34 0.41 3.48 6.51
CA ILE A 34 0.70 2.86 5.21
C ILE A 34 1.14 1.41 5.40
N TYR A 35 2.09 1.16 6.31
CA TYR A 35 2.62 -0.18 6.59
C TYR A 35 1.52 -1.14 7.05
N GLU A 36 0.72 -0.75 8.05
CA GLU A 36 -0.33 -1.62 8.60
C GLU A 36 -1.39 -1.98 7.55
N ILE A 37 -1.80 -1.01 6.72
CA ILE A 37 -2.77 -1.26 5.64
C ILE A 37 -2.16 -2.19 4.57
N LEU A 38 -0.94 -1.89 4.12
CA LEU A 38 -0.24 -2.73 3.14
C LEU A 38 -0.09 -4.16 3.64
N ARG A 39 0.39 -4.32 4.87
CA ARG A 39 0.59 -5.62 5.50
C ARG A 39 -0.72 -6.40 5.57
N GLY A 40 -1.79 -5.81 6.10
CA GLY A 40 -3.07 -6.50 6.22
C GLY A 40 -3.60 -7.02 4.88
N VAL A 41 -3.57 -6.18 3.85
CA VAL A 41 -4.05 -6.55 2.51
C VAL A 41 -3.18 -7.62 1.86
N LEU A 42 -1.84 -7.49 1.96
CA LEU A 42 -0.93 -8.45 1.34
C LEU A 42 -0.89 -9.79 2.08
N ASP A 43 -1.03 -9.79 3.41
CA ASP A 43 -1.15 -11.02 4.21
C ASP A 43 -2.43 -11.79 3.85
N GLU A 44 -3.54 -11.09 3.64
CA GLU A 44 -4.79 -11.69 3.16
C GLU A 44 -4.64 -12.25 1.74
N ALA A 45 -4.11 -11.44 0.81
CA ALA A 45 -3.89 -11.86 -0.57
C ALA A 45 -2.98 -13.10 -0.66
N GLY A 46 -1.94 -13.16 0.18
CA GLY A 46 -1.02 -14.30 0.25
C GLY A 46 -1.68 -15.60 0.73
N ARG A 47 -2.81 -15.55 1.44
CA ARG A 47 -3.59 -16.74 1.84
C ARG A 47 -4.54 -17.23 0.74
N LEU A 48 -4.78 -16.43 -0.27
CA LEU A 48 -5.69 -16.73 -1.39
C LEU A 48 -4.97 -17.33 -2.60
N LEU A 49 -3.64 -17.44 -2.54
CA LEU A 49 -2.76 -18.06 -3.54
C LEU A 49 -2.40 -19.48 -3.11
#